data_AF-A0A7W9LAJ6-F1
#
_entry.id   AF-A0A7W9LAJ6-F1
#
_cell.length_a   1.000
_cell.length_b   1.000
_cell.length_c   1.000
_cell.angle_alpha   90.00
_cell.angle_beta   90.00
_cell.angle_gamma   90.00
#
_symmetry.space_group_name_H-M   'P 1'
#
loop_
_entity.id
_entity.type
_entity.pdbx_description
1 polymer ?
#
loop_
_entity_poly.entity_id
_entity_poly.type
_entity_poly.pdbx_seq_one_letter_code
_entity_poly.pdbx_strand_id
1 'polypeptide(L)'
;MTILVTGATGTVGRLVVEELLAAGQHVRALTRNPAKAALPEGVEVVAGDFARPETLTDAFEGVTAAHLINFAGDDYAPLPDGAAIVELAVKAGVRRVTVLGGREDGPLEQALAAADLEWTLLHPVEFMSNTLRWWAQTVKTEGVIKEPFGDRLSALVHERDIAAVAATVLVEGGHGGRTYVLTGPEAITLRQKVEILGTSIGSHVEYVELTVDEARAKWAADGMGEQTIEFLVQALGNTPEVGYTVVPTVREITGRDARSFAQWASENADAFRV
;
A
#
# COMPACT_ATOMS: atom_id res chain seq x y z
N MET A 1 -20.22 7.41 11.05
CA MET A 1 -19.45 6.92 12.22
C MET A 1 -18.06 7.54 12.21
N THR A 2 -17.27 7.50 13.28
CA THR A 2 -15.89 8.01 13.26
C THR A 2 -14.92 6.87 12.93
N ILE A 3 -14.10 7.08 11.89
CA ILE A 3 -13.13 6.10 11.38
C ILE A 3 -11.72 6.69 11.48
N LEU A 4 -10.84 5.99 12.20
CA LEU A 4 -9.43 6.34 12.32
C LEU A 4 -8.65 5.81 11.12
N VAL A 5 -7.78 6.62 10.53
CA VAL A 5 -6.82 6.19 9.50
C VAL A 5 -5.42 6.45 10.02
N THR A 6 -4.63 5.39 10.20
CA THR A 6 -3.18 5.50 10.43
C THR A 6 -2.42 5.46 9.10
N GLY A 7 -1.20 6.00 9.08
CA GLY A 7 -0.49 6.21 7.82
C GLY A 7 -1.23 7.15 6.84
N ALA A 8 -2.11 8.03 7.35
CA ALA A 8 -3.06 8.82 6.56
C ALA A 8 -2.40 9.76 5.54
N THR A 9 -1.12 10.11 5.72
CA THR A 9 -0.37 10.97 4.79
C THR A 9 0.37 10.18 3.71
N GLY A 10 0.44 8.85 3.84
CA GLY A 10 1.10 7.94 2.91
C GLY A 10 0.28 7.67 1.64
N THR A 11 0.86 6.89 0.73
CA THR A 11 0.31 6.61 -0.61
C THR A 11 -1.11 6.04 -0.56
N VAL A 12 -1.34 5.00 0.24
CA VAL A 12 -2.68 4.38 0.36
C VAL A 12 -3.54 5.10 1.39
N GLY A 13 -2.99 5.45 2.56
CA GLY A 13 -3.76 6.06 3.65
C GLY A 13 -4.48 7.35 3.25
N ARG A 14 -3.88 8.18 2.40
CA ARG A 14 -4.53 9.40 1.89
C ARG A 14 -5.73 9.07 1.01
N LEU A 15 -5.63 8.04 0.19
CA LEU A 15 -6.71 7.58 -0.67
C LEU A 15 -7.82 6.91 0.15
N VAL A 16 -7.48 6.24 1.26
CA VAL A 16 -8.48 5.73 2.23
C VAL A 16 -9.26 6.88 2.84
N VAL A 17 -8.58 7.97 3.23
CA VAL A 17 -9.24 9.20 3.70
C VAL A 17 -10.21 9.74 2.65
N GLU A 18 -9.79 9.84 1.38
CA GLU A 18 -10.64 10.29 0.27
C GLU A 18 -11.89 9.41 0.09
N GLU A 19 -11.74 8.09 0.01
CA GLU A 19 -12.87 7.16 -0.17
C GLU A 19 -13.84 7.20 1.02
N LEU A 20 -13.33 7.32 2.26
CA LEU A 20 -14.17 7.42 3.45
C LEU A 20 -14.95 8.74 3.52
N LEU A 21 -14.35 9.86 3.14
CA LEU A 21 -15.04 11.14 3.03
C LEU A 21 -16.12 11.10 1.95
N ALA A 22 -15.81 10.51 0.78
CA ALA A 22 -16.78 10.32 -0.30
C ALA A 22 -17.96 9.44 0.14
N ALA A 23 -17.74 8.48 1.04
CA ALA A 23 -18.76 7.66 1.68
C ALA A 23 -19.51 8.36 2.84
N GLY A 24 -19.28 9.67 3.04
CA GLY A 24 -19.96 10.48 4.06
C GLY A 24 -19.57 10.15 5.51
N GLN A 25 -18.40 9.54 5.73
CA GLN A 25 -17.93 9.20 7.08
C GLN A 25 -17.15 10.35 7.72
N HIS A 26 -17.14 10.38 9.06
CA HIS A 26 -16.24 11.25 9.79
C HIS A 26 -14.87 10.57 9.86
N VAL A 27 -13.85 11.22 9.29
CA VAL A 27 -12.51 10.67 9.21
C VAL A 27 -11.60 11.37 10.20
N ARG A 28 -10.96 10.57 11.04
CA ARG A 28 -9.86 11.01 11.89
C ARG A 28 -8.55 10.47 11.33
N ALA A 29 -7.59 11.35 11.06
CA ALA A 29 -6.30 11.00 10.51
C ALA A 29 -5.20 11.12 11.58
N LEU A 30 -4.52 10.01 11.86
CA LEU A 30 -3.35 9.98 12.73
C LEU A 30 -2.10 10.40 11.95
N THR A 31 -1.35 11.36 12.48
CA THR A 31 -0.07 11.77 11.91
C THR A 31 0.92 12.23 12.98
N ARG A 32 2.21 11.97 12.73
CA ARG A 32 3.31 12.48 13.56
C ARG A 32 3.44 14.01 13.46
N ASN A 33 3.00 14.61 12.35
CA ASN A 33 3.11 16.05 12.11
C ASN A 33 1.82 16.62 11.51
N PRO A 34 0.84 17.05 12.34
CA PRO A 34 -0.43 17.60 11.89
C PRO A 34 -0.28 18.80 10.94
N ALA A 35 0.69 19.68 11.21
CA ALA A 35 0.92 20.88 10.40
C ALA A 35 1.36 20.57 8.96
N LYS A 36 1.89 19.37 8.70
CA LYS A 36 2.33 18.92 7.36
C LYS A 36 1.41 17.89 6.72
N ALA A 37 0.26 17.58 7.35
CA ALA A 37 -0.59 16.47 6.91
C ALA A 37 -1.14 16.68 5.49
N ALA A 38 -1.46 17.92 5.11
CA ALA A 38 -1.98 18.30 3.79
C ALA A 38 -3.13 17.36 3.34
N LEU A 39 -4.09 17.15 4.23
CA LEU A 39 -5.28 16.31 4.01
C LEU A 39 -6.48 17.17 3.60
N PRO A 40 -7.50 16.57 2.95
CA PRO A 40 -8.71 17.28 2.55
C PRO A 40 -9.40 18.01 3.70
N GLU A 41 -10.16 19.06 3.37
CA GLU A 41 -10.99 19.76 4.33
C GLU A 41 -12.06 18.81 4.93
N GLY A 42 -12.36 18.96 6.22
CA GLY A 42 -13.31 18.09 6.93
C GLY A 42 -12.69 16.85 7.60
N VAL A 43 -11.39 16.60 7.41
CA VAL A 43 -10.66 15.56 8.16
C VAL A 43 -10.24 16.10 9.53
N GLU A 44 -10.55 15.33 10.58
CA GLU A 44 -10.02 15.59 11.92
C GLU A 44 -8.58 15.08 12.00
N VAL A 45 -7.60 15.98 12.10
CA VAL A 45 -6.18 15.60 12.15
C VAL A 45 -5.72 15.53 13.61
N VAL A 46 -5.24 14.37 14.04
CA VAL A 46 -4.78 14.12 15.42
C VAL A 46 -3.31 13.76 15.43
N ALA A 47 -2.58 14.36 16.37
CA ALA A 47 -1.18 14.07 16.60
C ALA A 47 -1.02 12.73 17.31
N GLY A 48 -0.12 11.88 16.81
CA GLY A 48 0.28 10.68 17.51
C GLY A 48 1.24 9.85 16.68
N ASP A 49 1.85 8.88 17.31
CA ASP A 49 2.89 8.06 16.75
C ASP A 49 2.53 6.60 16.92
N PHE A 50 2.31 5.91 15.79
CA PHE A 50 1.84 4.54 15.80
C PHE A 50 2.86 3.57 16.40
N ALA A 51 4.14 3.96 16.47
CA ALA A 51 5.19 3.22 17.18
C ALA A 51 5.18 3.44 18.70
N ARG A 52 4.34 4.35 19.21
CA ARG A 52 4.26 4.76 20.62
C ARG A 52 2.80 4.73 21.09
N PRO A 53 2.28 3.55 21.48
CA PRO A 53 0.88 3.37 21.85
C PRO A 53 0.37 4.36 22.91
N GLU A 54 1.23 4.82 23.81
CA GLU A 54 0.90 5.82 24.83
C GLU A 54 0.42 7.16 24.25
N THR A 55 0.78 7.45 22.99
CA THR A 55 0.37 8.66 22.26
C THR A 55 -0.97 8.51 21.54
N LEU A 56 -1.57 7.30 21.53
CA LEU A 56 -2.73 6.99 20.69
C LEU A 56 -4.08 7.09 21.41
N THR A 57 -4.09 7.33 22.72
CA THR A 57 -5.34 7.36 23.52
C THR A 57 -6.38 8.31 22.92
N ASP A 58 -5.99 9.57 22.67
CA ASP A 58 -6.88 10.59 22.11
C ASP A 58 -7.30 10.26 20.67
N ALA A 59 -6.43 9.60 19.90
CA ALA A 59 -6.71 9.21 18.53
C ALA A 59 -7.85 8.17 18.47
N PHE A 60 -7.94 7.27 19.45
CA PHE A 60 -8.96 6.22 19.49
C PHE A 60 -10.28 6.67 20.15
N GLU A 61 -10.34 7.81 20.84
CA GLU A 61 -11.55 8.23 21.57
C GLU A 61 -12.77 8.40 20.65
N GLY A 62 -13.84 7.62 20.88
CA GLY A 62 -15.06 7.67 20.07
C GLY A 62 -14.93 7.08 18.65
N VAL A 63 -13.82 6.37 18.37
CA VAL A 63 -13.60 5.67 17.10
C VAL A 63 -14.38 4.36 17.06
N THR A 64 -15.00 4.09 15.91
CA THR A 64 -15.82 2.88 15.70
C THR A 64 -15.20 1.88 14.73
N ALA A 65 -14.33 2.35 13.83
CA ALA A 65 -13.55 1.52 12.92
C ALA A 65 -12.17 2.15 12.67
N ALA A 66 -11.16 1.34 12.31
CA ALA A 66 -9.81 1.83 12.07
C ALA A 66 -9.14 1.17 10.85
N HIS A 67 -8.48 1.98 10.01
CA HIS A 67 -7.49 1.51 9.04
C HIS A 67 -6.10 1.60 9.67
N LEU A 68 -5.40 0.48 9.75
CA LEU A 68 -4.07 0.35 10.32
C LEU A 68 -3.04 0.01 9.25
N ILE A 69 -1.83 0.53 9.39
CA ILE A 69 -0.61 -0.01 8.78
C ILE A 69 0.06 -0.98 9.76
N ASN A 70 0.95 -1.85 9.32
CA ASN A 70 1.64 -2.82 10.19
C ASN A 70 3.13 -2.52 10.44
N PHE A 71 3.60 -1.32 10.09
CA PHE A 71 4.98 -0.89 10.26
C PHE A 71 5.08 0.48 10.95
N ALA A 72 6.26 0.74 11.50
CA ALA A 72 6.67 1.98 12.13
C ALA A 72 7.68 2.73 11.25
N GLY A 73 7.75 4.05 11.43
CA GLY A 73 8.77 4.87 10.80
C GLY A 73 8.66 4.98 9.28
N ASP A 74 9.68 5.59 8.69
CA ASP A 74 9.82 5.73 7.23
C ASP A 74 10.68 4.60 6.63
N ASP A 75 11.30 3.79 7.50
CA ASP A 75 12.11 2.61 7.21
C ASP A 75 11.31 1.31 7.23
N TYR A 76 9.99 1.38 7.45
CA TYR A 76 9.08 0.24 7.52
C TYR A 76 9.50 -0.79 8.59
N ALA A 77 10.09 -0.33 9.69
CA ALA A 77 10.46 -1.19 10.80
C ALA A 77 9.22 -1.90 11.39
N PRO A 78 9.37 -3.12 11.93
CA PRO A 78 8.27 -3.79 12.62
C PRO A 78 7.69 -2.92 13.74
N LEU A 79 6.38 -2.98 13.94
CA LEU A 79 5.74 -2.28 15.05
C LEU A 79 6.24 -2.86 16.39
N PRO A 80 6.73 -2.03 17.31
CA PRO A 80 7.31 -2.51 18.56
C PRO A 80 6.27 -3.11 19.50
N ASP A 81 5.04 -2.60 19.50
CA ASP A 81 3.97 -3.05 20.40
C ASP A 81 2.59 -3.02 19.71
N GLY A 82 2.38 -3.98 18.81
CA GLY A 82 1.09 -4.15 18.11
C GLY A 82 -0.06 -4.56 19.04
N ALA A 83 0.23 -5.29 20.12
CA ALA A 83 -0.79 -5.75 21.07
C ALA A 83 -1.41 -4.59 21.84
N ALA A 84 -0.61 -3.64 22.34
CA ALA A 84 -1.12 -2.46 23.03
C ALA A 84 -2.03 -1.60 22.13
N ILE A 85 -1.76 -1.55 20.81
CA ILE A 85 -2.61 -0.85 19.85
C ILE A 85 -3.99 -1.51 19.76
N VAL A 86 -4.04 -2.85 19.71
CA VAL A 86 -5.30 -3.60 19.69
C VAL A 86 -6.06 -3.43 21.00
N GLU A 87 -5.38 -3.49 22.14
CA GLU A 87 -6.00 -3.25 23.45
C GLU A 87 -6.63 -1.86 23.54
N LEU A 88 -5.94 -0.83 23.04
CA LEU A 88 -6.47 0.54 22.95
C LEU A 88 -7.72 0.60 22.05
N ALA A 89 -7.67 -0.04 20.89
CA ALA A 89 -8.80 -0.09 19.97
C ALA A 89 -10.03 -0.76 20.61
N VAL A 90 -9.84 -1.93 21.26
CA VAL A 90 -10.91 -2.65 21.97
C VAL A 90 -11.47 -1.79 23.10
N LYS A 91 -10.61 -1.19 23.93
CA LYS A 91 -11.02 -0.32 25.05
C LYS A 91 -11.81 0.90 24.58
N ALA A 92 -11.45 1.45 23.42
CA ALA A 92 -12.15 2.57 22.81
C ALA A 92 -13.48 2.20 22.14
N GLY A 93 -13.80 0.90 22.03
CA GLY A 93 -15.03 0.41 21.42
C GLY A 93 -14.98 0.35 19.89
N VAL A 94 -13.78 0.29 19.31
CA VAL A 94 -13.58 -0.03 17.89
C VAL A 94 -14.21 -1.40 17.62
N ARG A 95 -14.90 -1.54 16.49
CA ARG A 95 -15.56 -2.80 16.10
C ARG A 95 -14.97 -3.42 14.85
N ARG A 96 -14.45 -2.58 13.95
CA ARG A 96 -13.95 -2.98 12.62
C ARG A 96 -12.54 -2.47 12.39
N VAL A 97 -11.67 -3.33 11.89
CA VAL A 97 -10.28 -2.99 11.62
C VAL A 97 -9.89 -3.51 10.24
N THR A 98 -9.26 -2.67 9.44
CA THR A 98 -8.50 -3.14 8.27
C THR A 98 -7.01 -2.94 8.54
N VAL A 99 -6.19 -3.87 8.08
CA VAL A 99 -4.73 -3.73 8.12
C VAL A 99 -4.20 -3.80 6.69
N LEU A 100 -3.49 -2.76 6.26
CA LEU A 100 -2.70 -2.82 5.04
C LEU A 100 -1.37 -3.52 5.36
N GLY A 101 -1.25 -4.78 4.94
CA GLY A 101 -0.10 -5.61 5.24
C GLY A 101 -0.29 -7.04 4.73
N GLY A 102 0.71 -7.54 4.02
CA GLY A 102 0.78 -8.92 3.54
C GLY A 102 1.47 -9.82 4.56
N ARG A 103 0.78 -10.90 4.93
CA ARG A 103 1.15 -12.00 5.81
C ARG A 103 2.57 -12.01 6.39
N GLU A 104 2.68 -11.49 7.60
CA GLU A 104 3.56 -12.01 8.64
C GLU A 104 2.72 -12.07 9.92
N ASP A 105 2.90 -13.10 10.75
CA ASP A 105 2.22 -13.24 12.04
C ASP A 105 2.84 -12.23 13.03
N GLY A 106 2.82 -10.94 12.69
CA GLY A 106 3.32 -9.87 13.51
C GLY A 106 2.52 -9.75 14.81
N PRO A 107 3.08 -9.09 15.84
CA PRO A 107 2.37 -8.90 17.10
C PRO A 107 0.99 -8.23 16.94
N LEU A 108 0.83 -7.36 15.93
CA LEU A 108 -0.44 -6.70 15.62
C LEU A 108 -1.47 -7.69 15.08
N GLU A 109 -1.12 -8.47 14.06
CA GLU A 109 -2.00 -9.45 13.42
C GLU A 109 -2.41 -10.56 14.41
N GLN A 110 -1.47 -11.03 15.23
CA GLN A 110 -1.75 -12.01 16.29
C GLN A 110 -2.73 -11.46 17.34
N ALA A 111 -2.53 -10.22 17.78
CA ALA A 111 -3.42 -9.58 18.74
C ALA A 111 -4.82 -9.34 18.15
N LEU A 112 -4.91 -8.92 16.89
CA LEU A 112 -6.20 -8.78 16.18
C LEU A 112 -6.93 -10.11 16.07
N ALA A 113 -6.22 -11.20 15.74
CA ALA A 113 -6.81 -12.53 15.63
C ALA A 113 -7.38 -13.05 16.97
N ALA A 114 -6.80 -12.62 18.10
CA ALA A 114 -7.26 -12.97 19.44
C ALA A 114 -8.35 -12.02 19.99
N ALA A 115 -8.58 -10.87 19.36
CA ALA A 115 -9.53 -9.86 19.81
C ALA A 115 -10.94 -10.12 19.24
N ASP A 116 -11.96 -9.69 19.98
CA ASP A 116 -13.36 -9.68 19.53
C ASP A 116 -13.62 -8.45 18.64
N LEU A 117 -12.98 -8.44 17.46
CA LEU A 117 -13.05 -7.39 16.45
C LEU A 117 -13.33 -8.00 15.07
N GLU A 118 -14.11 -7.31 14.24
CA GLU A 118 -14.18 -7.60 12.81
C GLU A 118 -12.92 -7.08 12.13
N TRP A 119 -11.84 -7.86 12.18
CA TRP A 119 -10.59 -7.55 11.50
C TRP A 119 -10.56 -8.10 10.07
N THR A 120 -9.89 -7.38 9.18
CA THR A 120 -9.65 -7.76 7.79
C THR A 120 -8.23 -7.39 7.38
N LEU A 121 -7.47 -8.36 6.87
CA LEU A 121 -6.12 -8.12 6.35
C LEU A 121 -6.19 -7.88 4.84
N LEU A 122 -5.56 -6.80 4.38
CA LEU A 122 -5.46 -6.43 2.97
C LEU A 122 -4.04 -6.72 2.49
N HIS A 123 -3.92 -7.70 1.60
CA HIS A 123 -2.67 -8.24 1.09
C HIS A 123 -2.49 -7.89 -0.39
N PRO A 124 -2.09 -6.65 -0.72
CA PRO A 124 -1.67 -6.29 -2.07
C PRO A 124 -0.41 -7.05 -2.49
N VAL A 125 -0.38 -7.51 -3.74
CA VAL A 125 0.75 -8.26 -4.28
C VAL A 125 1.95 -7.36 -4.62
N GLU A 126 1.73 -6.32 -5.42
CA GLU A 126 2.72 -5.29 -5.80
C GLU A 126 1.95 -3.99 -6.06
N PHE A 127 2.49 -2.84 -5.68
CA PHE A 127 1.79 -1.57 -5.83
C PHE A 127 2.21 -0.94 -7.16
N MET A 128 1.25 -0.49 -7.97
CA MET A 128 1.56 0.26 -9.20
C MET A 128 2.42 1.51 -8.91
N SER A 129 2.14 2.19 -7.80
CA SER A 129 2.90 3.35 -7.32
C SER A 129 4.40 3.14 -7.10
N ASN A 130 4.87 1.90 -6.96
CA ASN A 130 6.32 1.62 -6.85
C ASN A 130 7.08 2.12 -8.09
N THR A 131 6.42 2.12 -9.24
CA THR A 131 6.96 2.61 -10.51
C THR A 131 7.38 4.09 -10.42
N LEU A 132 6.66 4.93 -9.66
CA LEU A 132 7.06 6.34 -9.45
C LEU A 132 8.38 6.43 -8.69
N ARG A 133 8.54 5.63 -7.63
CA ARG A 133 9.74 5.69 -6.79
C ARG A 133 10.97 5.16 -7.52
N TRP A 134 10.80 4.12 -8.33
CA TRP A 134 11.94 3.43 -8.93
C TRP A 134 12.33 4.02 -10.28
N TRP A 135 11.36 4.44 -11.10
CA TRP A 135 11.62 4.75 -12.50
C TRP A 135 11.40 6.20 -12.91
N ALA A 136 10.65 7.01 -12.15
CA ALA A 136 10.30 8.37 -12.58
C ALA A 136 11.53 9.22 -12.94
N GLN A 137 12.55 9.21 -12.08
CA GLN A 137 13.75 10.01 -12.31
C GLN A 137 14.54 9.55 -13.55
N THR A 138 14.85 8.25 -13.66
CA THR A 138 15.68 7.74 -14.77
C THR A 138 14.94 7.79 -16.11
N VAL A 139 13.62 7.58 -16.13
CA VAL A 139 12.81 7.80 -17.33
C VAL A 139 12.85 9.27 -17.73
N LYS A 140 12.72 10.19 -16.77
CA LYS A 140 12.74 11.63 -17.05
C LYS A 140 14.11 12.13 -17.52
N THR A 141 15.22 11.59 -17.01
CA THR A 141 16.57 12.09 -17.34
C THR A 141 17.27 11.33 -18.45
N GLU A 142 17.00 10.04 -18.59
CA GLU A 142 17.71 9.14 -19.52
C GLU A 142 16.78 8.52 -20.56
N GLY A 143 15.48 8.39 -20.26
CA GLY A 143 14.54 7.65 -21.11
C GLY A 143 14.81 6.14 -21.12
N VAL A 144 15.48 5.62 -20.10
CA VAL A 144 15.90 4.21 -19.99
C VAL A 144 15.47 3.62 -18.66
N ILE A 145 15.05 2.35 -18.65
CA ILE A 145 14.86 1.53 -17.45
C ILE A 145 15.82 0.34 -17.52
N LYS A 146 16.65 0.19 -16.49
CA LYS A 146 17.64 -0.88 -16.38
C LYS A 146 17.31 -1.76 -15.18
N GLU A 147 16.71 -2.92 -15.42
CA GLU A 147 16.25 -3.85 -14.38
C GLU A 147 16.48 -5.31 -14.83
N PRO A 148 16.71 -6.24 -13.88
CA PRO A 148 16.75 -7.66 -14.20
C PRO A 148 15.34 -8.23 -14.39
N PHE A 149 15.25 -9.48 -14.87
CA PHE A 149 14.03 -10.30 -14.92
C PHE A 149 12.91 -9.70 -15.78
N GLY A 150 13.20 -9.38 -17.05
CA GLY A 150 12.26 -8.70 -17.95
C GLY A 150 10.94 -9.45 -18.17
N ASP A 151 10.96 -10.78 -18.08
CA ASP A 151 9.81 -11.65 -18.31
C ASP A 151 9.07 -12.04 -17.01
N ARG A 152 9.48 -11.48 -15.86
CA ARG A 152 8.80 -11.68 -14.57
C ARG A 152 7.39 -11.11 -14.62
N LEU A 153 6.40 -11.95 -14.35
CA LEU A 153 5.00 -11.55 -14.23
C LEU A 153 4.70 -10.94 -12.86
N SER A 154 3.80 -9.97 -12.83
CA SER A 154 3.23 -9.41 -11.61
C SER A 154 1.79 -8.96 -11.84
N ALA A 155 0.91 -9.28 -10.90
CA ALA A 155 -0.48 -8.81 -10.86
C ALA A 155 -0.61 -7.55 -9.98
N LEU A 156 0.16 -6.53 -10.31
CA LEU A 156 0.24 -5.26 -9.57
C LEU A 156 -1.13 -4.59 -9.43
N VAL A 157 -1.42 -4.04 -8.25
CA VAL A 157 -2.69 -3.42 -7.88
C VAL A 157 -2.54 -1.90 -7.74
N HIS A 158 -3.56 -1.18 -8.19
CA HIS A 158 -3.63 0.26 -8.06
C HIS A 158 -3.93 0.65 -6.60
N GLU A 159 -3.19 1.62 -6.06
CA GLU A 159 -3.38 2.13 -4.69
C GLU A 159 -4.79 2.65 -4.39
N ARG A 160 -5.52 3.15 -5.40
CA ARG A 160 -6.94 3.55 -5.26
C ARG A 160 -7.87 2.36 -5.07
N ASP A 161 -7.55 1.21 -5.65
CA ASP A 161 -8.33 -0.02 -5.45
C ASP A 161 -8.10 -0.60 -4.06
N ILE A 162 -6.87 -0.56 -3.56
CA ILE A 162 -6.55 -0.92 -2.17
C ILE A 162 -7.37 -0.05 -1.20
N ALA A 163 -7.36 1.26 -1.44
CA ALA A 163 -8.09 2.21 -0.61
C ALA A 163 -9.61 2.01 -0.67
N ALA A 164 -10.17 1.76 -1.86
CA ALA A 164 -11.59 1.50 -2.04
C ALA A 164 -12.03 0.22 -1.30
N VAL A 165 -11.22 -0.85 -1.36
CA VAL A 165 -11.47 -2.08 -0.61
C VAL A 165 -11.44 -1.80 0.90
N ALA A 166 -10.42 -1.10 1.40
CA ALA A 166 -10.32 -0.76 2.81
C ALA A 166 -11.53 0.04 3.31
N ALA A 167 -11.90 1.09 2.57
CA ALA A 167 -13.05 1.94 2.90
C ALA A 167 -14.36 1.14 2.90
N THR A 168 -14.59 0.31 1.88
CA THR A 168 -15.81 -0.51 1.77
C THR A 168 -15.93 -1.46 2.96
N VAL A 169 -14.85 -2.18 3.30
CA VAL A 169 -14.81 -3.08 4.47
C VAL A 169 -15.13 -2.32 5.77
N LEU A 170 -14.53 -1.15 5.97
CA LEU A 170 -14.73 -0.34 7.18
C LEU A 170 -16.13 0.27 7.27
N VAL A 171 -16.79 0.53 6.14
CA VAL A 171 -18.13 1.14 6.09
C VAL A 171 -19.23 0.09 6.19
N GLU A 172 -19.11 -1.01 5.46
CA GLU A 172 -20.16 -2.02 5.32
C GLU A 172 -20.07 -3.14 6.38
N GLY A 173 -18.86 -3.52 6.80
CA GLY A 173 -18.65 -4.62 7.74
C GLY A 173 -18.92 -6.00 7.12
N GLY A 174 -18.93 -7.06 7.95
CA GLY A 174 -19.19 -8.43 7.47
C GLY A 174 -17.96 -9.15 6.87
N HIS A 175 -16.79 -8.54 7.02
CA HIS A 175 -15.51 -9.06 6.51
C HIS A 175 -14.57 -9.54 7.64
N GLY A 176 -15.09 -9.75 8.85
CA GLY A 176 -14.31 -10.20 10.00
C GLY A 176 -13.63 -11.56 9.77
N GLY A 177 -12.39 -11.69 10.21
CA GLY A 177 -11.62 -12.93 10.11
C GLY A 177 -11.09 -13.23 8.70
N ARG A 178 -11.05 -12.24 7.80
CA ARG A 178 -10.69 -12.44 6.39
C ARG A 178 -9.32 -11.85 6.06
N THR A 179 -8.64 -12.51 5.13
CA THR A 179 -7.47 -11.98 4.44
C THR A 179 -7.77 -11.93 2.95
N TYR A 180 -7.60 -10.76 2.35
CA TYR A 180 -7.89 -10.51 0.95
C TYR A 180 -6.59 -10.25 0.18
N VAL A 181 -6.27 -11.14 -0.75
CA VAL A 181 -5.24 -10.85 -1.76
C VAL A 181 -5.82 -9.81 -2.73
N LEU A 182 -5.05 -8.75 -2.98
CA LEU A 182 -5.45 -7.66 -3.87
C LEU A 182 -4.50 -7.58 -5.06
N THR A 183 -5.08 -7.70 -6.26
CA THR A 183 -4.38 -7.61 -7.53
C THR A 183 -5.06 -6.60 -8.45
N GLY A 184 -4.33 -6.12 -9.45
CA GLY A 184 -4.93 -5.48 -10.61
C GLY A 184 -5.67 -6.50 -11.50
N PRO A 185 -6.22 -6.04 -12.64
CA PRO A 185 -7.03 -6.87 -13.54
C PRO A 185 -6.20 -7.81 -14.43
N GLU A 186 -4.87 -7.68 -14.44
CA GLU A 186 -3.98 -8.36 -15.37
C GLU A 186 -2.65 -8.70 -14.70
N ALA A 187 -2.00 -9.78 -15.17
CA ALA A 187 -0.62 -10.09 -14.85
C ALA A 187 0.24 -9.72 -16.07
N ILE A 188 1.17 -8.80 -15.88
CA ILE A 188 2.02 -8.27 -16.95
C ILE A 188 3.50 -8.43 -16.61
N THR A 189 4.32 -8.57 -17.64
CA THR A 189 5.77 -8.66 -17.49
C THR A 189 6.38 -7.29 -17.22
N LEU A 190 7.61 -7.26 -16.71
CA LEU A 190 8.35 -6.01 -16.56
C LEU A 190 8.55 -5.31 -17.91
N ARG A 191 8.83 -6.05 -19.01
CA ARG A 191 8.87 -5.49 -20.37
C ARG A 191 7.55 -4.82 -20.77
N GLN A 192 6.42 -5.49 -20.54
CA GLN A 192 5.09 -4.93 -20.83
C GLN A 192 4.81 -3.67 -20.00
N LYS A 193 5.23 -3.62 -18.73
CA LYS A 193 5.15 -2.40 -17.91
C LYS A 193 5.89 -1.24 -18.57
N VAL A 194 7.11 -1.46 -19.07
CA VAL A 194 7.90 -0.40 -19.75
C VAL A 194 7.21 0.07 -21.04
N GLU A 195 6.71 -0.86 -21.85
CA GLU A 195 5.98 -0.54 -23.09
C GLU A 195 4.70 0.28 -22.85
N ILE A 196 3.90 -0.13 -21.86
CA ILE A 196 2.69 0.57 -21.45
C ILE A 196 3.04 1.98 -20.94
N LEU A 197 4.08 2.10 -20.11
CA LEU A 197 4.54 3.39 -19.60
C LEU A 197 4.96 4.33 -20.75
N GLY A 198 5.79 3.85 -21.67
CA GLY A 198 6.22 4.62 -22.85
C GLY A 198 5.04 5.11 -23.69
N THR A 199 4.05 4.24 -23.90
CA THR A 199 2.80 4.59 -24.59
C THR A 199 2.05 5.71 -23.85
N SER A 200 1.89 5.61 -22.53
CA SER A 200 1.15 6.60 -21.72
C SER A 200 1.83 7.96 -21.65
N ILE A 201 3.16 8.00 -21.66
CA ILE A 201 3.91 9.27 -21.61
C ILE A 201 4.05 9.91 -23.00
N GLY A 202 3.89 9.13 -24.07
CA GLY A 202 4.02 9.57 -25.46
C GLY A 202 5.45 9.58 -25.99
N SER A 203 6.36 8.82 -25.37
CA SER A 203 7.77 8.72 -25.77
C SER A 203 8.31 7.30 -25.57
N HIS A 204 9.29 6.91 -26.39
CA HIS A 204 9.96 5.63 -26.21
C HIS A 204 10.73 5.61 -24.88
N VAL A 205 10.56 4.54 -24.11
CA VAL A 205 11.38 4.22 -22.94
C VAL A 205 12.13 2.94 -23.27
N GLU A 206 13.46 3.03 -23.31
CA GLU A 206 14.30 1.87 -23.59
C GLU A 206 14.33 0.95 -22.36
N TYR A 207 14.12 -0.35 -22.56
CA TYR A 207 14.36 -1.34 -21.53
C TYR A 207 15.69 -2.05 -21.78
N VAL A 208 16.60 -1.97 -20.82
CA VAL A 208 17.87 -2.70 -20.83
C VAL A 208 17.83 -3.75 -19.73
N GLU A 209 17.81 -5.02 -20.13
CA GLU A 209 17.82 -6.11 -19.17
C GLU A 209 19.22 -6.30 -18.57
N LEU A 210 19.28 -6.19 -17.25
CA LEU A 210 20.52 -6.43 -16.50
C LEU A 210 20.65 -7.90 -16.14
N THR A 211 21.89 -8.40 -16.16
CA THR A 211 22.21 -9.63 -15.43
C THR A 211 22.00 -9.41 -13.93
N VAL A 212 21.84 -10.50 -13.17
CA VAL A 212 21.65 -10.41 -11.71
C VAL A 212 22.83 -9.69 -11.04
N ASP A 213 24.05 -9.92 -11.50
CA ASP A 213 25.25 -9.28 -10.92
C ASP A 213 25.32 -7.78 -11.24
N GLU A 214 24.90 -7.37 -12.44
CA GLU A 214 24.77 -5.95 -12.78
C GLU A 214 23.68 -5.26 -11.96
N ALA A 215 22.55 -5.94 -11.73
CA ALA A 215 21.47 -5.44 -10.88
C ALA A 215 21.92 -5.27 -9.42
N ARG A 216 22.66 -6.25 -8.86
CA ARG A 216 23.29 -6.14 -7.53
C ARG A 216 24.21 -4.93 -7.44
N ALA A 217 25.10 -4.76 -8.43
CA ALA A 217 26.03 -3.64 -8.47
C ALA A 217 25.30 -2.29 -8.55
N LYS A 218 24.25 -2.21 -9.37
CA LYS A 218 23.38 -1.02 -9.47
C LYS A 218 22.72 -0.70 -8.14
N TRP A 219 22.02 -1.66 -7.53
CA TRP A 219 21.31 -1.43 -6.26
C TRP A 219 22.26 -1.09 -5.11
N ALA A 220 23.47 -1.66 -5.08
CA ALA A 220 24.51 -1.27 -4.13
C ALA A 220 24.98 0.18 -4.34
N ALA A 221 25.15 0.61 -5.60
CA ALA A 221 25.48 1.99 -5.94
C ALA A 221 24.36 2.98 -5.58
N ASP A 222 23.09 2.53 -5.64
CA ASP A 222 21.92 3.27 -5.18
C ASP A 222 21.81 3.31 -3.63
N GLY A 223 22.75 2.69 -2.91
CA GLY A 223 22.86 2.74 -1.45
C GLY A 223 22.05 1.67 -0.71
N MET A 224 21.52 0.66 -1.40
CA MET A 224 20.82 -0.45 -0.76
C MET A 224 21.79 -1.37 -0.02
N GLY A 225 21.39 -1.85 1.16
CA GLY A 225 22.17 -2.82 1.92
C GLY A 225 22.12 -4.22 1.29
N GLU A 226 23.15 -5.03 1.54
CA GLU A 226 23.31 -6.38 0.98
C GLU A 226 22.09 -7.28 1.25
N GLN A 227 21.52 -7.22 2.46
CA GLN A 227 20.33 -8.01 2.82
C GLN A 227 19.11 -7.63 1.97
N THR A 228 18.89 -6.33 1.73
CA THR A 228 17.80 -5.85 0.86
C THR A 228 18.03 -6.27 -0.58
N ILE A 229 19.28 -6.22 -1.06
CA ILE A 229 19.65 -6.63 -2.41
C ILE A 229 19.35 -8.11 -2.63
N GLU A 230 19.81 -9.00 -1.73
CA GLU A 230 19.55 -10.43 -1.89
C GLU A 230 18.06 -10.77 -1.74
N PHE A 231 17.34 -10.05 -0.89
CA PHE A 231 15.88 -10.16 -0.83
C PHE A 231 15.23 -9.80 -2.18
N LEU A 232 15.63 -8.69 -2.81
CA LEU A 232 15.11 -8.29 -4.13
C LEU A 232 15.45 -9.31 -5.21
N VAL A 233 16.68 -9.84 -5.24
CA VAL A 233 17.07 -10.90 -6.18
C VAL A 233 16.15 -12.12 -6.03
N GLN A 234 15.90 -12.58 -4.79
CA GLN A 234 15.03 -13.72 -4.53
C GLN A 234 13.57 -13.43 -4.90
N ALA A 235 13.02 -12.31 -4.42
CA ALA A 235 11.62 -11.95 -4.61
C ALA A 235 11.27 -11.71 -6.09
N LEU A 236 12.17 -11.05 -6.82
CA LEU A 236 11.97 -10.75 -8.25
C LEU A 236 12.35 -11.93 -9.15
N GLY A 237 13.41 -12.68 -8.82
CA GLY A 237 13.85 -13.83 -9.61
C GLY A 237 12.97 -15.08 -9.43
N ASN A 238 12.22 -15.17 -8.32
CA ASN A 238 11.37 -16.31 -7.98
C ASN A 238 10.01 -15.87 -7.45
N THR A 239 9.30 -15.03 -8.23
CA THR A 239 7.98 -14.52 -7.84
C THR A 239 6.99 -15.69 -7.64
N PRO A 240 6.35 -15.81 -6.47
CA PRO A 240 5.43 -16.90 -6.18
C PRO A 240 4.15 -16.82 -7.02
N GLU A 241 3.41 -17.92 -7.14
CA GLU A 241 2.17 -17.99 -7.94
C GLU A 241 1.13 -16.93 -7.56
N VAL A 242 0.99 -16.65 -6.27
CA VAL A 242 0.13 -15.56 -5.76
C VAL A 242 0.52 -14.19 -6.33
N GLY A 243 1.78 -14.01 -6.71
CA GLY A 243 2.34 -12.79 -7.25
C GLY A 243 1.85 -12.43 -8.66
N TYR A 244 1.33 -13.40 -9.41
CA TYR A 244 0.84 -13.21 -10.78
C TYR A 244 -0.54 -13.85 -11.02
N THR A 245 -1.17 -14.39 -9.99
CA THR A 245 -2.54 -14.88 -10.07
C THR A 245 -3.52 -13.73 -9.87
N VAL A 246 -4.21 -13.34 -10.93
CA VAL A 246 -5.26 -12.31 -10.87
C VAL A 246 -6.47 -12.82 -10.10
N VAL A 247 -6.94 -12.04 -9.13
CA VAL A 247 -8.14 -12.35 -8.32
C VAL A 247 -9.19 -11.23 -8.43
N PRO A 248 -10.50 -11.57 -8.37
CA PRO A 248 -11.59 -10.61 -8.57
C PRO A 248 -11.91 -9.76 -7.33
N THR A 249 -11.09 -9.82 -6.27
CA THR A 249 -11.38 -9.27 -4.95
C THR A 249 -11.84 -7.80 -4.97
N VAL A 250 -11.21 -6.96 -5.79
CA VAL A 250 -11.60 -5.54 -5.93
C VAL A 250 -13.06 -5.41 -6.38
N ARG A 251 -13.46 -6.17 -7.41
CA ARG A 251 -14.82 -6.16 -7.94
C ARG A 251 -15.81 -6.77 -6.96
N GLU A 252 -15.45 -7.88 -6.33
CA GLU A 252 -16.34 -8.57 -5.38
C GLU A 252 -16.66 -7.71 -4.16
N ILE A 253 -15.69 -6.92 -3.67
CA ILE A 253 -15.88 -6.06 -2.51
C ILE A 253 -16.48 -4.71 -2.90
N THR A 254 -15.94 -4.04 -3.92
CA THR A 254 -16.29 -2.63 -4.20
C THR A 254 -17.40 -2.47 -5.25
N GLY A 255 -17.74 -3.53 -5.99
CA GLY A 255 -18.62 -3.51 -7.15
C GLY A 255 -18.01 -2.85 -8.41
N ARG A 256 -16.76 -2.39 -8.34
CA ARG A 256 -16.05 -1.70 -9.44
C ARG A 256 -14.95 -2.60 -10.00
N ASP A 257 -14.69 -2.52 -11.30
CA ASP A 257 -13.55 -3.23 -11.89
C ASP A 257 -12.22 -2.67 -11.39
N ALA A 258 -11.23 -3.55 -11.21
CA ALA A 258 -9.88 -3.15 -10.85
C ALA A 258 -9.25 -2.30 -11.96
N ARG A 259 -8.47 -1.29 -11.57
CA ARG A 259 -7.81 -0.37 -12.48
C ARG A 259 -6.58 -1.01 -13.09
N SER A 260 -6.40 -0.84 -14.40
CA SER A 260 -5.27 -1.41 -15.14
C SER A 260 -3.99 -0.61 -14.96
N PHE A 261 -2.84 -1.22 -15.28
CA PHE A 261 -1.57 -0.49 -15.24
C PHE A 261 -1.52 0.63 -16.28
N ALA A 262 -2.19 0.45 -17.42
CA ALA A 262 -2.32 1.50 -18.44
C ALA A 262 -3.07 2.73 -17.91
N GLN A 263 -4.15 2.53 -17.15
CA GLN A 263 -4.88 3.63 -16.49
C GLN A 263 -3.97 4.35 -15.49
N TRP A 264 -3.32 3.60 -14.60
CA TRP A 264 -2.39 4.15 -13.62
C TRP A 264 -1.25 4.94 -14.28
N ALA A 265 -0.64 4.40 -15.34
CA ALA A 265 0.44 5.06 -16.07
C ALA A 265 -0.02 6.35 -16.75
N SER A 266 -1.26 6.38 -17.26
CA SER A 266 -1.85 7.60 -17.84
C SER A 266 -2.12 8.67 -16.78
N GLU A 267 -2.65 8.28 -15.62
CA GLU A 267 -2.92 9.20 -14.50
C GLU A 267 -1.63 9.84 -13.95
N ASN A 268 -0.51 9.13 -14.04
CA ASN A 268 0.77 9.54 -13.48
C ASN A 268 1.81 9.96 -14.53
N ALA A 269 1.41 10.10 -15.80
CA ALA A 269 2.34 10.29 -16.92
C ALA A 269 3.27 11.51 -16.75
N ASP A 270 2.77 12.59 -16.16
CA ASP A 270 3.55 13.83 -15.96
C ASP A 270 4.76 13.66 -15.05
N ALA A 271 4.76 12.67 -14.15
CA ALA A 271 5.91 12.37 -13.30
C ALA A 271 7.13 11.83 -14.08
N PHE A 272 6.89 11.33 -15.29
CA PHE A 272 7.91 10.70 -16.15
C PHE A 272 8.32 11.57 -17.34
N ARG A 273 7.57 12.64 -17.63
CA ARG A 273 7.85 13.57 -18.72
C ARG A 273 8.95 14.56 -18.33
N VAL A 274 9.77 14.95 -19.31
CA VAL A 274 10.80 16.00 -19.18
C VAL A 274 10.16 17.34 -18.84
#